data_AF-A0A918NXD7-F1
#
_entry.id   AF-A0A918NXD7-F1
#
_cell.length_a   1.000
_cell.length_b   1.000
_cell.length_c   1.000
_cell.angle_alpha   90.00
_cell.angle_beta   90.00
_cell.angle_gamma   90.00
#
_symmetry.space_group_name_H-M   'P 1'
#
loop_
_entity.id
_entity.type
_entity.pdbx_description
1 polymer ?
#
loop_
_entity_poly.entity_id
_entity_poly.type
_entity_poly.pdbx_seq_one_letter_code
_entity_poly.pdbx_strand_id
1 'polypeptide(L)'
;MADSASLERLAAQAEDALRRQDWPALSLLDGRLSAFLAARGGRFDDAERRELARLKALWRRSAAELGGECDRLQGILNDIGEHAEARSAYAVIDAWND
;
A
#
# COMPACT_ATOMS: atom_id res chain seq x y z
N MET A 1 -20.17 -2.28 23.75
CA MET A 1 -18.83 -2.71 24.22
C MET A 1 -18.03 -3.50 23.17
N ALA A 2 -18.63 -4.04 22.10
CA ALA A 2 -17.91 -4.86 21.10
C ALA A 2 -17.16 -4.06 20.01
N ASP A 3 -17.35 -2.75 19.92
CA ASP A 3 -16.94 -1.96 18.76
C ASP A 3 -15.53 -1.36 18.88
N SER A 4 -15.14 -0.89 20.07
CA SER A 4 -13.79 -0.35 20.32
C SER A 4 -12.70 -1.44 20.20
N ALA A 5 -12.91 -2.64 20.76
CA ALA A 5 -11.99 -3.77 20.62
C ALA A 5 -11.89 -4.29 19.16
N SER A 6 -12.87 -3.99 18.31
CA SER A 6 -12.84 -4.34 16.89
C SER A 6 -12.00 -3.34 16.09
N LEU A 7 -12.10 -2.04 16.41
CA LEU A 7 -11.24 -1.00 15.85
C LEU A 7 -9.77 -1.18 16.24
N GLU A 8 -9.48 -1.49 17.50
CA GLU A 8 -8.12 -1.75 17.97
C GLU A 8 -7.48 -2.94 17.23
N ARG A 9 -8.24 -4.01 17.03
CA ARG A 9 -7.77 -5.16 16.23
C ARG A 9 -7.51 -4.79 14.77
N LEU A 10 -8.39 -3.99 14.17
CA LEU A 10 -8.21 -3.48 12.81
C LEU A 10 -6.92 -2.63 12.70
N ALA A 11 -6.66 -1.77 13.68
CA ALA A 11 -5.45 -0.95 13.75
C ALA A 11 -4.19 -1.81 13.86
N ALA A 12 -4.19 -2.80 14.77
CA ALA A 12 -3.06 -3.72 14.94
C ALA A 12 -2.79 -4.56 13.69
N GLN A 13 -3.85 -5.05 13.02
CA GLN A 13 -3.72 -5.81 11.77
C GLN A 13 -3.14 -4.96 10.64
N ALA A 14 -3.55 -3.69 10.56
CA ALA A 14 -3.04 -2.79 9.54
C ALA A 14 -1.59 -2.38 9.80
N GLU A 15 -1.20 -2.18 11.06
CA GLU A 15 0.20 -1.97 11.43
C GLU A 15 1.07 -3.16 11.05
N ASP A 16 0.61 -4.39 11.28
CA ASP A 16 1.34 -5.59 10.87
C ASP A 16 1.45 -5.72 9.34
N ALA A 17 0.35 -5.49 8.62
CA ALA A 17 0.33 -5.53 7.16
C ALA A 17 1.27 -4.48 6.55
N LEU A 18 1.28 -3.25 7.08
CA LEU A 18 2.19 -2.20 6.64
C LEU A 18 3.66 -2.57 6.88
N ARG A 19 4.00 -3.09 8.08
CA ARG A 19 5.37 -3.54 8.38
C ARG A 19 5.87 -4.63 7.42
N ARG A 20 4.96 -5.50 6.96
CA ARG A 20 5.25 -6.56 6.00
C ARG A 20 5.17 -6.11 4.54
N GLN A 21 4.77 -4.85 4.28
CA GLN A 21 4.45 -4.33 2.96
C GLN A 21 3.41 -5.20 2.23
N ASP A 22 2.46 -5.78 2.97
CA ASP A 22 1.38 -6.61 2.44
C ASP A 22 0.24 -5.71 1.94
N TRP A 23 0.43 -5.16 0.75
CA TRP A 23 -0.54 -4.27 0.10
C TRP A 23 -1.92 -4.92 -0.12
N PRO A 24 -2.02 -6.21 -0.53
CA PRO A 24 -3.31 -6.90 -0.59
C PRO A 24 -4.03 -6.97 0.75
N ALA A 25 -3.33 -7.29 1.85
CA ALA A 25 -3.93 -7.30 3.18
C ALA A 25 -4.42 -5.91 3.60
N LEU A 26 -3.67 -4.84 3.31
CA LEU A 26 -4.10 -3.47 3.57
C LEU A 26 -5.39 -3.11 2.81
N SER A 27 -5.53 -3.53 1.55
CA SER A 27 -6.76 -3.31 0.78
C SER A 27 -7.97 -4.04 1.36
N LEU A 28 -7.79 -5.28 1.86
CA LEU A 28 -8.86 -6.02 2.53
C LEU A 28 -9.29 -5.35 3.84
N LEU A 29 -8.33 -4.82 4.61
CA LEU A 29 -8.60 -4.10 5.85
C LEU A 29 -9.32 -2.78 5.58
N ASP A 30 -9.00 -2.07 4.50
CA ASP A 30 -9.69 -0.86 4.07
C ASP A 30 -11.18 -1.11 3.76
N GLY A 31 -11.49 -2.21 3.06
CA GLY A 31 -12.87 -2.62 2.80
C GLY A 31 -13.64 -2.94 4.09
N ARG A 32 -12.99 -3.61 5.05
CA ARG A 32 -13.58 -3.89 6.38
C ARG A 32 -13.82 -2.63 7.18
N LEU A 33 -12.88 -1.68 7.17
CA LEU A 33 -13.03 -0.39 7.83
C LEU A 33 -14.18 0.41 7.21
N SER A 34 -14.29 0.44 5.88
CA SER A 34 -15.38 1.10 5.17
C SER A 34 -16.75 0.51 5.54
N ALA A 35 -16.87 -0.81 5.60
CA ALA A 35 -18.10 -1.49 6.03
C ALA A 35 -18.45 -1.17 7.49
N PHE A 36 -17.45 -1.15 8.38
CA PHE A 36 -17.64 -0.78 9.78
C PHE A 36 -18.13 0.67 9.92
N LEU A 37 -17.50 1.62 9.23
CA LEU A 37 -17.87 3.02 9.24
C LEU A 37 -19.29 3.24 8.72
N ALA A 38 -19.66 2.56 7.62
CA ALA A 38 -21.00 2.62 7.04
C ALA A 38 -22.06 2.09 8.00
N ALA A 39 -21.82 0.95 8.65
CA ALA A 39 -22.74 0.36 9.62
C ALA A 39 -22.96 1.25 10.85
N ARG A 40 -21.96 2.06 11.24
CA ARG A 40 -22.03 2.92 12.42
C ARG A 40 -22.75 4.27 12.19
N GLY A 41 -22.88 4.70 10.94
CA GLY A 41 -23.56 5.95 10.59
C GLY A 41 -22.96 7.21 11.24
N GLY A 42 -21.65 7.21 11.52
CA GLY A 42 -20.93 8.39 12.02
C GLY A 42 -21.04 8.66 13.53
N ARG A 43 -21.70 7.79 14.30
CA ARG A 43 -21.77 7.91 15.77
C ARG A 43 -20.63 7.12 16.41
N PHE A 44 -19.65 7.84 16.93
CA PHE A 44 -18.50 7.29 17.63
C PHE A 44 -18.30 7.99 18.98
N ASP A 45 -17.97 7.19 19.99
CA ASP A 45 -17.50 7.70 21.28
C ASP A 45 -16.05 8.24 21.18
N ASP A 46 -15.55 8.85 22.26
CA ASP A 46 -14.22 9.47 22.26
C ASP A 46 -13.09 8.46 22.15
N ALA A 47 -13.27 7.22 22.62
CA ALA A 47 -12.26 6.18 22.50
C ALA A 47 -12.17 5.69 21.05
N GLU A 48 -13.32 5.43 20.43
CA GLU A 48 -13.44 5.07 19.02
C GLU A 48 -12.88 6.17 18.11
N ARG A 49 -13.13 7.46 18.42
CA ARG A 49 -12.56 8.60 17.67
C ARG A 49 -11.04 8.64 17.71
N ARG A 50 -10.42 8.35 18.86
CA ARG A 50 -8.96 8.27 18.98
C ARG A 50 -8.40 7.16 18.11
N GLU A 51 -9.05 6.00 18.09
CA GLU A 51 -8.58 4.87 17.29
C GLU A 51 -8.79 5.08 15.79
N LEU A 52 -9.90 5.73 15.39
CA LEU A 52 -10.11 6.18 14.02
C LEU A 52 -9.06 7.21 13.58
N ALA A 53 -8.63 8.11 14.46
CA ALA A 53 -7.56 9.05 14.15
C ALA A 53 -6.22 8.33 13.94
N ARG A 54 -5.92 7.30 14.75
CA ARG A 54 -4.74 6.45 14.58
C ARG A 54 -4.78 5.69 13.26
N LEU A 55 -5.89 5.04 12.93
CA LEU A 55 -6.12 4.38 11.64
C LEU A 55 -5.94 5.36 10.46
N LYS A 56 -6.48 6.57 10.56
CA LYS A 56 -6.31 7.60 9.52
C LYS A 56 -4.85 8.01 9.33
N ALA A 57 -4.09 8.15 10.42
CA ALA A 57 -2.66 8.45 10.34
C ALA A 57 -1.89 7.29 9.69
N LEU A 58 -2.24 6.06 10.04
CA LEU A 58 -1.64 4.87 9.44
C LEU A 58 -1.90 4.81 7.93
N TRP A 59 -3.13 5.01 7.47
CA TRP A 59 -3.47 4.96 6.04
C TRP A 59 -2.74 6.02 5.22
N ARG A 60 -2.56 7.22 5.79
CA ARG A 60 -1.75 8.27 5.16
C ARG A 60 -0.30 7.85 5.00
N ARG A 61 0.26 7.17 6.00
CA ARG A 61 1.61 6.62 5.93
C ARG A 61 1.70 5.52 4.87
N SER A 62 0.75 4.58 4.88
CA SER A 62 0.68 3.51 3.89
C SER A 62 0.63 4.04 2.46
N ALA A 63 -0.14 5.11 2.21
CA ALA A 63 -0.22 5.74 0.90
C ALA A 63 1.11 6.36 0.45
N ALA A 64 1.86 6.99 1.38
CA ALA A 64 3.17 7.54 1.08
C ALA A 64 4.20 6.44 0.78
N GLU A 65 4.20 5.36 1.57
CA GLU A 65 5.09 4.21 1.37
C GLU A 65 4.78 3.47 0.06
N LEU A 66 3.49 3.30 -0.28
CA LEU A 66 3.07 2.73 -1.56
C LEU A 66 3.50 3.59 -2.74
N GLY A 67 3.40 4.92 -2.63
CA GLY A 67 3.89 5.84 -3.66
C GLY A 67 5.38 5.67 -3.92
N GLY A 68 6.19 5.60 -2.85
CA GLY A 68 7.63 5.34 -2.98
C GLY A 68 7.96 3.98 -3.59
N GLU A 69 7.19 2.93 -3.29
CA GLU A 69 7.38 1.62 -3.90
C GLU A 69 6.99 1.61 -5.39
N CYS A 70 5.93 2.33 -5.78
CA CYS A 70 5.57 2.53 -7.19
C CYS A 70 6.68 3.25 -7.95
N ASP A 71 7.23 4.33 -7.40
CA ASP A 71 8.33 5.08 -8.01
C ASP A 71 9.57 4.20 -8.18
N ARG A 72 9.87 3.37 -7.17
CA ARG A 72 10.97 2.40 -7.21
C ARG A 72 10.76 1.34 -8.30
N LEU A 73 9.56 0.75 -8.38
CA LEU A 73 9.23 -0.24 -9.41
C LEU A 73 9.29 0.37 -10.80
N GLN A 74 8.86 1.62 -10.96
CA GLN A 74 8.99 2.35 -12.22
C GLN A 74 10.46 2.53 -12.63
N GLY A 75 11.34 2.88 -11.68
CA GLY A 75 12.79 2.93 -11.92
C GLY A 75 13.34 1.60 -12.40
N ILE A 76 13.00 0.50 -11.72
CA ILE A 76 13.42 -0.86 -12.13
C ILE A 76 12.93 -1.21 -13.53
N LEU A 77 11.68 -0.88 -13.87
CA LEU A 77 11.12 -1.15 -15.20
C LEU A 77 11.83 -0.35 -16.29
N ASN A 78 12.17 0.91 -16.02
CA ASN A 78 12.95 1.74 -16.95
C ASN A 78 14.34 1.15 -17.16
N ASP A 79 15.03 0.77 -16.08
CA ASP A 79 16.37 0.15 -16.16
C ASP A 79 16.34 -1.14 -16.99
N ILE A 80 15.32 -1.97 -16.81
CA ILE A 80 15.13 -3.20 -17.62
C ILE A 80 14.90 -2.84 -19.09
N GLY A 81 14.13 -1.80 -19.37
CA GLY A 81 13.89 -1.28 -20.72
C GLY A 81 15.19 -0.82 -21.38
N GLU A 82 15.97 0.02 -20.70
CA GLU A 82 17.27 0.50 -21.18
C GLU A 82 18.26 -0.64 -21.43
N HIS A 83 18.32 -1.64 -20.54
CA HIS A 83 19.15 -2.83 -20.76
C HIS A 83 18.67 -3.66 -21.96
N ALA A 84 17.37 -3.79 -22.17
CA ALA A 84 16.82 -4.49 -23.31
C ALA A 84 17.13 -3.77 -24.64
N GLU A 85 16.99 -2.44 -24.67
CA GLU A 85 17.34 -1.60 -25.81
C GLU A 85 18.84 -1.65 -26.10
N ALA A 86 19.70 -1.55 -25.09
CA ALA A 86 21.15 -1.63 -25.25
C ALA A 86 21.57 -2.97 -25.87
N ARG A 87 21.03 -4.10 -25.38
CA ARG A 87 21.30 -5.43 -25.97
C ARG A 87 20.82 -5.52 -27.42
N SER A 88 19.69 -4.93 -27.74
CA SER A 88 19.17 -4.88 -29.12
C SER A 88 20.09 -4.08 -30.04
N ALA A 89 20.56 -2.90 -29.58
CA ALA A 89 21.48 -2.06 -30.33
C ALA A 89 22.83 -2.76 -30.60
N TYR A 90 23.39 -3.46 -29.61
CA TYR A 90 24.62 -4.25 -29.81
C TYR A 90 24.41 -5.43 -30.77
N ALA A 91 23.27 -6.14 -30.69
CA ALA A 91 22.97 -7.24 -31.62
C ALA A 91 22.83 -6.75 -33.08
N VAL A 92 22.31 -5.54 -33.30
CA VAL A 92 22.26 -4.93 -34.63
C VAL A 92 23.67 -4.53 -35.11
N ILE A 93 24.52 -4.00 -34.22
CA ILE A 93 25.90 -3.62 -34.58
C ILE A 93 26.74 -4.86 -34.94
N ASP A 94 26.61 -5.95 -34.19
CA ASP A 94 27.31 -7.21 -34.50
C ASP A 94 26.84 -7.78 -35.84
N ALA A 95 25.55 -7.74 -36.14
CA ALA A 95 25.00 -8.18 -37.43
C ALA A 95 25.42 -7.33 -38.64
N TRP A 96 25.93 -6.11 -38.43
CA TRP A 96 26.48 -5.24 -39.49
C TRP A 96 28.00 -5.39 -39.65
N ASN A 97 28.68 -6.03 -38.70
CA ASN A 97 30.12 -6.26 -38.72
C ASN A 97 30.51 -7.68 -39.20
N ASP A 98 29.54 -8.55 -39.45
CA ASP A 98 29.66 -9.84 -40.16
C ASP A 98 29.31 -9.70 -41.66
#